data_AF-A0A2V3ZZT9-F1
#
_entry.id   AF-A0A2V3ZZT9-F1
#
_cell.length_a   1.000
_cell.length_b   1.000
_cell.length_c   1.000
_cell.angle_alpha   90.00
_cell.angle_beta   90.00
_cell.angle_gamma   90.00
#
_symmetry.space_group_name_H-M   'P 1'
#
loop_
_entity.id
_entity.type
_entity.pdbx_description
1 polymer ?
#
loop_
_entity_poly.entity_id
_entity_poly.type
_entity_poly.pdbx_seq_one_letter_code
_entity_poly.pdbx_strand_id
1 'polypeptide(L)'
;MRKLLLLFLMVLCYNVYAQTHDTDGITRLVVINQNGNEIRCRLLIDKANLQLDMNTDYYWYSNDQIRKNRGGYSGDLLHGTYQVFDSEKYLIEEGLYLYGRKEGFWKLWDKNGKLIQTTYWKNGLKNGPNHQYIGELQIVKENYRNNRLHGRRITQAKDSIHYQFYKNGRLVKNKSIAVNKNEVEKKKKKEKEKKKAKKRKVKKDKEEKSGEQEANQQKI
;
A
#
# COMPACT_ATOMS: atom_id res chain seq x y z
N MET A 1 51.71 8.15 -21.44
CA MET A 1 50.60 7.26 -21.01
C MET A 1 49.31 8.07 -20.83
N ARG A 2 48.70 8.51 -21.95
CA ARG A 2 47.52 9.41 -21.97
C ARG A 2 46.33 8.80 -22.74
N LYS A 3 46.36 7.49 -22.98
CA LYS A 3 45.31 6.72 -23.69
C LYS A 3 44.61 5.69 -22.79
N LEU A 4 44.64 5.89 -21.47
CA LEU A 4 43.96 5.01 -20.51
C LEU A 4 42.95 5.77 -19.61
N LEU A 5 42.39 6.87 -20.11
CA LEU A 5 41.34 7.62 -19.42
C LEU A 5 40.02 7.70 -20.20
N LEU A 6 39.99 7.18 -21.43
CA LEU A 6 38.80 7.21 -22.31
C LEU A 6 37.96 5.92 -22.25
N LEU A 7 38.44 4.87 -21.60
CA LEU A 7 37.72 3.59 -21.46
C LEU A 7 36.91 3.48 -20.17
N PHE A 8 37.06 4.45 -19.25
CA PHE A 8 36.31 4.48 -17.99
C PHE A 8 35.00 5.29 -18.06
N LEU A 9 34.79 6.05 -19.15
CA LEU A 9 33.61 6.90 -19.33
C LEU A 9 32.45 6.21 -20.09
N MET A 10 32.67 5.01 -20.63
CA MET A 10 31.62 4.22 -21.33
C MET A 10 30.88 3.22 -20.44
N VAL A 11 31.25 3.06 -19.17
CA VAL A 11 30.63 2.09 -18.25
C VAL A 11 29.57 2.72 -17.33
N LEU A 12 29.51 4.06 -17.23
CA LEU A 12 28.57 4.75 -16.35
C LEU A 12 27.19 5.06 -16.97
N CYS A 13 27.00 4.81 -18.27
CA CYS A 13 25.69 4.98 -18.91
C CYS A 13 24.84 3.68 -18.95
N TYR A 14 25.35 2.55 -18.42
CA TYR A 14 24.62 1.28 -18.41
C TYR A 14 23.55 1.13 -17.32
N ASN A 15 23.26 2.20 -16.58
CA ASN A 15 22.12 2.25 -15.67
C ASN A 15 21.16 3.38 -16.05
N VAL A 16 20.89 3.55 -17.34
CA VAL A 16 19.59 4.09 -17.75
C VAL A 16 18.60 2.99 -17.41
N TYR A 17 17.96 3.11 -16.25
CA TYR A 17 16.74 2.38 -15.94
C TYR A 17 15.81 2.60 -17.13
N ALA A 18 15.62 1.51 -17.89
CA ALA A 18 14.63 1.45 -18.94
C ALA A 18 13.32 2.03 -18.39
N GLN A 19 12.77 3.02 -19.10
CA GLN A 19 11.36 3.31 -18.96
C GLN A 19 10.66 1.96 -19.12
N THR A 20 9.93 1.54 -18.09
CA THR A 20 9.17 0.31 -18.16
C THR A 20 8.15 0.50 -19.28
N HIS A 21 8.50 0.03 -20.47
CA HIS A 21 7.55 -0.12 -21.56
C HIS A 21 6.50 -1.09 -21.02
N ASP A 22 5.30 -0.55 -20.77
CA ASP A 22 4.10 -1.33 -20.52
C ASP A 22 3.99 -2.43 -21.57
N THR A 23 4.19 -3.66 -21.13
CA THR A 23 4.36 -4.80 -22.03
C THR A 23 3.12 -5.65 -22.17
N ASP A 24 1.96 -5.21 -21.67
CA ASP A 24 0.80 -6.10 -21.66
C ASP A 24 -0.17 -5.91 -22.83
N GLY A 25 -0.13 -4.80 -23.59
CA GLY A 25 -0.97 -4.60 -24.79
C GLY A 25 -2.50 -4.61 -24.58
N ILE A 26 -2.98 -5.04 -23.41
CA ILE A 26 -4.39 -5.18 -23.03
C ILE A 26 -4.90 -3.95 -22.28
N THR A 27 -4.03 -3.00 -21.92
CA THR A 27 -4.44 -1.78 -21.21
C THR A 27 -3.83 -0.51 -21.81
N ARG A 28 -4.59 0.58 -21.75
CA ARG A 28 -4.13 1.94 -22.08
C ARG A 28 -4.17 2.84 -20.84
N LEU A 29 -3.19 3.72 -20.69
CA LEU A 29 -3.19 4.75 -19.65
C LEU A 29 -4.08 5.93 -20.09
N VAL A 30 -4.92 6.41 -19.17
CA VAL A 30 -5.70 7.63 -19.33
C VAL A 30 -5.47 8.53 -18.11
N VAL A 31 -5.30 9.82 -18.40
CA VAL A 31 -5.16 10.89 -17.40
C VAL A 31 -6.32 11.85 -17.59
N ILE A 32 -7.14 12.02 -16.55
CA ILE A 32 -8.30 12.92 -16.58
C ILE A 32 -8.28 13.87 -15.38
N ASN A 33 -8.97 14.99 -15.51
CA ASN A 33 -9.25 15.87 -14.38
C ASN A 33 -10.73 15.74 -14.00
N GLN A 34 -11.01 15.32 -12.76
CA GLN A 34 -12.36 15.15 -12.24
C GLN A 34 -12.45 15.77 -10.85
N ASN A 35 -13.36 16.72 -10.67
CA ASN A 35 -13.56 17.47 -9.42
C ASN A 35 -12.29 18.15 -8.87
N GLY A 36 -11.44 18.68 -9.76
CA GLY A 36 -10.18 19.33 -9.40
C GLY A 36 -9.00 18.39 -9.11
N ASN A 37 -9.23 17.08 -9.17
CA ASN A 37 -8.19 16.07 -8.97
C ASN A 37 -7.75 15.47 -10.31
N GLU A 38 -6.45 15.22 -10.45
CA GLU A 38 -5.90 14.46 -11.56
C GLU A 38 -5.99 12.97 -11.26
N ILE A 39 -6.66 12.21 -12.13
CA ILE A 39 -6.78 10.76 -12.02
C ILE A 39 -5.95 10.13 -13.13
N ARG A 40 -4.99 9.29 -12.75
CA ARG A 40 -4.24 8.42 -13.67
C ARG A 40 -4.75 7.00 -13.51
N CYS A 41 -5.29 6.42 -14.57
CA CYS A 41 -5.86 5.09 -14.51
C CYS A 41 -5.61 4.29 -15.79
N ARG A 42 -5.57 2.98 -15.64
CA ARG A 42 -5.50 2.06 -16.78
C ARG A 42 -6.87 1.55 -17.16
N LEU A 43 -7.15 1.56 -18.47
CA LEU A 43 -8.37 1.05 -19.06
C LEU A 43 -8.09 -0.21 -19.86
N LEU A 44 -8.99 -1.18 -19.80
CA LEU A 44 -8.93 -2.38 -20.60
C LEU A 44 -9.24 -2.06 -22.07
N ILE A 45 -8.36 -2.46 -22.98
CA ILE A 45 -8.50 -2.22 -24.43
C ILE A 45 -9.47 -3.24 -25.05
N ASP A 46 -9.34 -4.51 -24.69
CA ASP A 46 -10.17 -5.58 -25.23
C ASP A 46 -11.34 -5.91 -24.30
N LYS A 47 -12.55 -6.01 -24.86
CA LYS A 47 -13.75 -6.29 -24.08
C LYS A 47 -13.73 -7.76 -23.66
N ALA A 48 -13.29 -8.01 -22.44
CA ALA A 48 -13.40 -9.32 -21.82
C ALA A 48 -14.88 -9.77 -21.78
N ASN A 49 -15.15 -11.02 -22.14
CA ASN A 49 -16.43 -11.69 -21.89
C ASN A 49 -16.61 -11.87 -20.37
N LEU A 50 -17.05 -10.82 -19.70
CA LEU A 50 -17.16 -10.75 -18.26
C LEU A 50 -18.55 -11.16 -17.81
N GLN A 51 -18.62 -12.19 -16.96
CA GLN A 51 -19.85 -12.46 -16.21
C GLN A 51 -20.01 -11.41 -15.11
N LEU A 52 -21.08 -10.62 -15.20
CA LEU A 52 -21.37 -9.55 -14.27
C LEU A 52 -22.04 -10.09 -13.00
N ASP A 53 -21.61 -9.57 -11.85
CA ASP A 53 -22.27 -9.81 -10.58
C ASP A 53 -23.11 -8.58 -10.19
N MET A 54 -24.43 -8.79 -10.09
CA MET A 54 -25.42 -7.76 -9.73
C MET A 54 -25.19 -7.14 -8.34
N ASN A 55 -24.37 -7.74 -7.48
CA ASN A 55 -24.04 -7.23 -6.16
C ASN A 55 -22.69 -6.52 -6.10
N THR A 56 -21.97 -6.46 -7.21
CA THR A 56 -20.63 -5.88 -7.28
C THR A 56 -20.66 -4.52 -7.98
N ASP A 57 -19.89 -3.59 -7.43
CA ASP A 57 -19.70 -2.27 -8.03
C ASP A 57 -18.61 -2.34 -9.13
N TYR A 58 -18.96 -1.88 -10.32
CA TYR A 58 -18.07 -1.78 -11.48
C TYR A 58 -17.74 -0.32 -11.78
N TYR A 59 -16.49 -0.09 -12.20
CA TYR A 59 -15.91 1.21 -12.50
C TYR A 59 -15.43 1.24 -13.95
N TRP A 60 -15.81 2.28 -14.68
CA TRP A 60 -15.43 2.47 -16.08
C TRP A 60 -15.21 3.93 -16.41
N TYR A 61 -14.52 4.18 -17.51
CA TYR A 61 -14.30 5.50 -18.07
C TYR A 61 -15.30 5.78 -19.21
N SER A 62 -15.91 6.96 -19.20
CA SER A 62 -16.75 7.46 -20.30
C SER A 62 -16.98 8.97 -20.15
N ASN A 63 -16.85 9.71 -21.26
CA ASN A 63 -17.04 11.16 -21.33
C ASN A 63 -16.15 11.91 -20.33
N ASP A 64 -14.84 11.64 -20.37
CA ASP A 64 -13.82 12.24 -19.51
C ASP A 64 -14.06 12.09 -18.00
N GLN A 65 -14.79 11.05 -17.61
CA GLN A 65 -15.15 10.81 -16.21
C GLN A 65 -15.03 9.32 -15.86
N ILE A 66 -14.58 9.05 -14.64
CA ILE A 66 -14.75 7.74 -14.03
C ILE A 66 -16.18 7.65 -13.49
N ARG A 67 -16.89 6.64 -13.98
CA ARG A 67 -18.25 6.29 -13.59
C ARG A 67 -18.26 4.99 -12.80
N LYS A 68 -19.31 4.82 -12.02
CA LYS A 68 -19.52 3.66 -11.17
C LYS A 68 -21.00 3.28 -11.18
N ASN A 69 -21.29 1.98 -11.27
CA ASN A 69 -22.63 1.42 -11.07
C ASN A 69 -22.51 0.00 -10.53
N ARG A 70 -23.56 -0.46 -9.87
CA ARG A 70 -23.66 -1.82 -9.38
C ARG A 70 -24.22 -2.73 -10.47
N GLY A 71 -23.59 -3.88 -10.68
CA GLY A 71 -24.06 -4.91 -11.61
C GLY A 71 -23.81 -4.66 -13.08
N GLY A 72 -23.22 -3.53 -13.49
CA GLY A 72 -22.98 -3.24 -14.89
C GLY A 72 -22.13 -2.00 -15.14
N TYR A 73 -21.79 -1.81 -16.41
CA TYR A 73 -20.95 -0.71 -16.91
C TYR A 73 -21.35 -0.34 -18.34
N SER A 74 -20.95 0.85 -18.81
CA SER A 74 -21.34 1.35 -20.14
C SER A 74 -20.19 1.97 -20.95
N GLY A 75 -18.93 1.76 -20.54
CA GLY A 75 -17.75 2.29 -21.21
C GLY A 75 -16.52 1.43 -20.98
N ASP A 76 -15.34 2.03 -20.93
CA ASP A 76 -14.09 1.29 -20.86
C ASP A 76 -13.77 0.90 -19.41
N LEU A 77 -13.73 -0.40 -19.12
CA LEU A 77 -13.49 -0.88 -17.76
C LEU A 77 -12.11 -0.47 -17.26
N LEU A 78 -12.05 -0.03 -16.00
CA LEU A 78 -10.77 0.17 -15.34
C LEU A 78 -10.10 -1.20 -15.13
N HIS A 79 -8.83 -1.32 -15.50
CA HIS A 79 -8.05 -2.54 -15.36
C HIS A 79 -6.58 -2.19 -15.23
N GLY A 80 -5.98 -2.45 -14.07
CA GLY A 80 -4.63 -2.08 -13.72
C GLY A 80 -4.57 -0.97 -12.66
N THR A 81 -3.54 -0.13 -12.74
CA THR A 81 -3.28 0.91 -11.74
C THR A 81 -4.30 2.04 -11.76
N TYR A 82 -4.56 2.59 -10.58
CA TYR A 82 -5.40 3.75 -10.37
C TYR A 82 -4.77 4.64 -9.30
N GLN A 83 -4.59 5.92 -9.63
CA GLN A 83 -3.98 6.92 -8.76
C GLN A 83 -4.77 8.23 -8.88
N VAL A 84 -4.97 8.90 -7.74
CA VAL A 84 -5.60 10.21 -7.67
C VAL A 84 -4.64 11.18 -7.03
N PHE A 85 -4.43 12.31 -7.69
CA PHE A 85 -3.62 13.42 -7.22
C PHE A 85 -4.52 14.63 -6.98
N ASP A 86 -4.29 15.35 -5.88
CA ASP A 86 -5.01 16.60 -5.62
C ASP A 86 -4.55 17.74 -6.54
N SER A 87 -5.12 18.94 -6.34
CA SER A 87 -4.78 20.14 -7.09
C SER A 87 -3.31 20.56 -6.95
N GLU A 88 -2.66 20.18 -5.85
CA GLU A 88 -1.24 20.44 -5.56
C GLU A 88 -0.33 19.30 -6.04
N LYS A 89 -0.89 18.29 -6.72
CA LYS A 89 -0.22 17.10 -7.24
C LYS A 89 0.28 16.12 -6.18
N TYR A 90 -0.26 16.17 -4.96
CA TYR A 90 -0.01 15.13 -3.96
C TYR A 90 -0.88 13.90 -4.22
N LEU A 91 -0.30 12.71 -4.10
CA LEU A 91 -1.02 11.45 -4.20
C LEU A 91 -1.95 11.28 -2.99
N ILE A 92 -3.26 11.20 -3.24
CA ILE A 92 -4.28 11.08 -2.20
C ILE A 92 -5.00 9.73 -2.19
N GLU A 93 -5.04 8.99 -3.31
CA GLU A 93 -5.59 7.64 -3.37
C GLU A 93 -4.80 6.79 -4.38
N GLU A 94 -4.53 5.52 -4.03
CA GLU A 94 -3.97 4.54 -4.97
C GLU A 94 -4.62 3.18 -4.79
N GLY A 95 -4.68 2.41 -5.88
CA GLY A 95 -5.12 1.04 -5.86
C GLY A 95 -5.04 0.35 -7.21
N LEU A 96 -5.64 -0.83 -7.28
CA LEU A 96 -5.73 -1.64 -8.48
C LEU A 96 -7.20 -1.93 -8.81
N TYR A 97 -7.51 -1.93 -10.10
CA TYR A 97 -8.74 -2.47 -10.64
C TYR A 97 -8.46 -3.74 -11.44
N LEU A 98 -9.38 -4.69 -11.38
CA LEU A 98 -9.39 -5.88 -12.21
C LEU A 98 -10.78 -6.06 -12.82
N TYR A 99 -10.87 -5.85 -14.14
CA TYR A 99 -12.13 -5.87 -14.90
C TYR A 99 -13.23 -4.98 -14.29
N GLY A 100 -12.85 -3.73 -13.98
CA GLY A 100 -13.71 -2.71 -13.39
C GLY A 100 -13.97 -2.87 -11.90
N ARG A 101 -13.35 -3.83 -11.20
CA ARG A 101 -13.60 -4.07 -9.76
C ARG A 101 -12.35 -3.74 -8.95
N LYS A 102 -12.52 -3.13 -7.78
CA LYS A 102 -11.39 -2.91 -6.84
C LYS A 102 -10.74 -4.23 -6.46
N GLU A 103 -9.42 -4.30 -6.56
CA GLU A 103 -8.62 -5.49 -6.24
C GLU A 103 -7.39 -5.11 -5.42
N GLY A 104 -6.95 -6.00 -4.53
CA GLY A 104 -5.74 -5.81 -3.73
C GLY A 104 -5.84 -4.68 -2.71
N PHE A 105 -4.68 -4.13 -2.33
CA PHE A 105 -4.62 -3.05 -1.36
C PHE A 105 -4.93 -1.70 -2.00
N TRP A 106 -5.87 -1.00 -1.39
CA TRP A 106 -6.17 0.40 -1.64
C TRP A 106 -5.62 1.24 -0.52
N LYS A 107 -5.00 2.37 -0.84
CA LYS A 107 -4.40 3.29 0.12
C LYS A 107 -4.95 4.69 -0.06
N LEU A 108 -5.06 5.42 1.04
CA LEU A 108 -5.51 6.80 1.09
C LEU A 108 -4.54 7.61 1.94
N TRP A 109 -4.18 8.80 1.47
CA TRP A 109 -3.32 9.76 2.17
C TRP A 109 -4.09 11.05 2.46
N ASP A 110 -3.66 11.75 3.50
CA ASP A 110 -4.10 13.13 3.73
C ASP A 110 -3.31 14.12 2.87
N LYS A 111 -3.73 15.40 2.92
CA LYS A 111 -3.07 16.52 2.22
C LYS A 111 -1.59 16.75 2.59
N ASN A 112 -1.12 16.16 3.69
CA ASN A 112 0.28 16.25 4.12
C ASN A 112 1.10 15.04 3.66
N GLY A 113 0.51 14.14 2.84
CA GLY A 113 1.15 12.92 2.38
C GLY A 113 1.24 11.82 3.44
N LYS A 114 0.50 11.93 4.56
CA LYS A 114 0.47 10.87 5.57
C LYS A 114 -0.57 9.82 5.19
N LEU A 115 -0.16 8.55 5.20
CA LEU A 115 -1.07 7.43 4.97
C LEU A 115 -2.12 7.36 6.08
N ILE A 116 -3.40 7.54 5.73
CA ILE A 116 -4.53 7.56 6.67
C ILE A 116 -5.38 6.30 6.60
N GLN A 117 -5.34 5.55 5.50
CA GLN A 117 -6.09 4.30 5.39
C GLN A 117 -5.41 3.30 4.44
N THR A 118 -5.51 2.02 4.79
CA THR A 118 -5.29 0.91 3.87
C THR A 118 -6.45 -0.07 3.95
N THR A 119 -6.95 -0.55 2.83
CA THR A 119 -8.08 -1.47 2.77
C THR A 119 -7.81 -2.53 1.71
N TYR A 120 -7.94 -3.80 2.08
CA TYR A 120 -7.83 -4.89 1.12
C TYR A 120 -9.18 -5.21 0.48
N TRP A 121 -9.18 -5.25 -0.85
CA TRP A 121 -10.32 -5.56 -1.71
C TRP A 121 -10.04 -6.85 -2.48
N LYS A 122 -11.09 -7.61 -2.76
CA LYS A 122 -11.07 -8.78 -3.62
C LYS A 122 -12.38 -8.85 -4.37
N ASN A 123 -12.31 -8.89 -5.71
CA ASN A 123 -13.48 -8.91 -6.60
C ASN A 123 -14.47 -7.78 -6.30
N GLY A 124 -13.99 -6.57 -5.99
CA GLY A 124 -14.86 -5.42 -5.70
C GLY A 124 -15.49 -5.41 -4.31
N LEU A 125 -15.15 -6.36 -3.44
CA LEU A 125 -15.62 -6.42 -2.06
C LEU A 125 -14.46 -6.25 -1.07
N LYS A 126 -14.66 -5.51 0.02
CA LYS A 126 -13.70 -5.51 1.15
C LYS A 126 -13.61 -6.92 1.71
N ASN A 127 -12.41 -7.50 1.68
CA ASN A 127 -12.23 -8.91 2.03
C ASN A 127 -10.83 -9.19 2.59
N GLY A 128 -10.56 -8.64 3.75
CA GLY A 128 -9.27 -8.75 4.41
C GLY A 128 -9.03 -7.59 5.36
N PRO A 129 -7.75 -7.32 5.67
CA PRO A 129 -7.39 -6.29 6.64
C PRO A 129 -7.82 -4.89 6.17
N ASN A 130 -8.27 -4.10 7.12
CA ASN A 130 -8.48 -2.66 7.00
C ASN A 130 -7.75 -1.96 8.14
N HIS A 131 -6.97 -0.93 7.83
CA HIS A 131 -6.27 -0.11 8.81
C HIS A 131 -6.62 1.34 8.57
N GLN A 132 -7.00 2.05 9.63
CA GLN A 132 -7.27 3.48 9.60
C GLN A 132 -6.47 4.19 10.68
N TYR A 133 -5.88 5.32 10.32
CA TYR A 133 -5.13 6.20 11.20
C TYR A 133 -5.96 7.47 11.38
N ILE A 134 -6.61 7.58 12.53
CA ILE A 134 -7.49 8.69 12.89
C ILE A 134 -6.67 9.66 13.74
N GLY A 135 -6.29 10.79 13.15
CA GLY A 135 -5.40 11.75 13.80
C GLY A 135 -4.02 11.17 14.14
N GLU A 136 -3.40 11.65 15.21
CA GLU A 136 -2.06 11.17 15.64
C GLU A 136 -2.12 9.97 16.59
N LEU A 137 -3.24 9.77 17.29
CA LEU A 137 -3.29 8.93 18.48
C LEU A 137 -4.25 7.75 18.37
N GLN A 138 -5.07 7.70 17.32
CA GLN A 138 -6.07 6.65 17.17
C GLN A 138 -5.78 5.80 15.94
N ILE A 139 -5.68 4.49 16.16
CA ILE A 139 -5.51 3.50 15.10
C ILE A 139 -6.63 2.48 15.21
N VAL A 140 -7.31 2.25 14.11
CA VAL A 140 -8.35 1.23 13.99
C VAL A 140 -7.85 0.14 13.05
N LYS A 141 -7.79 -1.09 13.57
CA LYS A 141 -7.48 -2.28 12.78
C LYS A 141 -8.69 -3.17 12.74
N GLU A 142 -9.12 -3.53 11.56
CA GLU A 142 -10.33 -4.30 11.28
C GLU A 142 -10.03 -5.38 10.26
N ASN A 143 -10.95 -6.33 10.14
CA ASN A 143 -10.92 -7.30 9.08
C ASN A 143 -12.34 -7.46 8.53
N TYR A 144 -12.44 -7.60 7.21
CA TYR A 144 -13.68 -7.71 6.48
C TYR A 144 -13.75 -9.06 5.77
N ARG A 145 -14.96 -9.59 5.63
CA ARG A 145 -15.27 -10.72 4.74
C ARG A 145 -16.51 -10.33 3.94
N ASN A 146 -16.35 -10.19 2.62
CA ASN A 146 -17.42 -9.81 1.69
C ASN A 146 -18.20 -8.56 2.18
N ASN A 147 -17.49 -7.44 2.35
CA ASN A 147 -18.02 -6.16 2.85
C ASN A 147 -18.52 -6.14 4.31
N ARG A 148 -18.50 -7.25 5.04
CA ARG A 148 -18.95 -7.31 6.44
C ARG A 148 -17.77 -7.42 7.39
N LEU A 149 -17.78 -6.69 8.50
CA LEU A 149 -16.80 -6.85 9.57
C LEU A 149 -16.78 -8.31 10.07
N HIS A 150 -15.61 -8.90 10.13
CA HIS A 150 -15.44 -10.30 10.53
C HIS A 150 -14.13 -10.48 11.29
N GLY A 151 -14.18 -11.14 12.43
CA GLY A 151 -13.03 -11.30 13.32
C GLY A 151 -12.85 -10.10 14.24
N ARG A 152 -11.60 -9.76 14.54
CA ARG A 152 -11.26 -8.80 15.59
C ARG A 152 -11.10 -7.39 15.04
N ARG A 153 -11.81 -6.43 15.62
CA ARG A 153 -11.57 -4.99 15.53
C ARG A 153 -10.79 -4.54 16.76
N ILE A 154 -9.72 -3.79 16.53
CA ILE A 154 -8.86 -3.21 17.55
C ILE A 154 -8.86 -1.71 17.36
N THR A 155 -9.34 -0.97 18.36
CA THR A 155 -9.22 0.49 18.41
C THR A 155 -8.22 0.82 19.49
N GLN A 156 -7.05 1.28 19.08
CA GLN A 156 -6.03 1.81 19.98
C GLN A 156 -6.19 3.32 20.03
N ALA A 157 -6.57 3.84 21.19
CA ALA A 157 -6.54 5.26 21.50
C ALA A 157 -5.31 5.59 22.35
N LYS A 158 -5.16 6.86 22.75
CA LYS A 158 -4.04 7.34 23.57
C LYS A 158 -3.87 6.53 24.85
N ASP A 159 -4.97 6.31 25.58
CA ASP A 159 -4.96 5.75 26.94
C ASP A 159 -5.75 4.44 27.06
N SER A 160 -6.27 3.90 25.95
CA SER A 160 -7.08 2.68 25.97
C SER A 160 -6.91 1.84 24.69
N ILE A 161 -7.13 0.54 24.82
CA ILE A 161 -7.28 -0.38 23.69
C ILE A 161 -8.62 -1.08 23.81
N HIS A 162 -9.45 -0.93 22.80
CA HIS A 162 -10.74 -1.61 22.70
C HIS A 162 -10.66 -2.75 21.69
N TYR A 163 -11.09 -3.92 22.12
CA TYR A 163 -11.25 -5.11 21.30
C TYR A 163 -12.73 -5.37 21.08
N GLN A 164 -13.14 -5.55 19.84
CA GLN A 164 -14.48 -5.95 19.45
C GLN A 164 -14.37 -7.16 18.52
N PHE A 165 -15.24 -8.14 18.67
CA PHE A 165 -15.24 -9.37 17.87
C PHE A 165 -16.54 -9.44 17.08
N TYR A 166 -16.42 -9.58 15.77
CA TYR A 166 -17.55 -9.59 14.85
C TYR A 166 -17.65 -10.94 14.12
N LYS A 167 -18.89 -11.38 13.88
CA LYS A 167 -19.20 -12.50 12.98
C LYS A 167 -20.23 -12.00 11.96
N ASN A 168 -19.79 -11.87 10.72
CA ASN A 168 -20.63 -11.43 9.58
C ASN A 168 -21.34 -10.10 9.84
N GLY A 169 -20.61 -9.11 10.36
CA GLY A 169 -21.11 -7.77 10.67
C GLY A 169 -21.76 -7.64 12.04
N ARG A 170 -22.08 -8.73 12.73
CA ARG A 170 -22.70 -8.70 14.07
C ARG A 170 -21.63 -8.73 15.15
N LEU A 171 -21.72 -7.80 16.12
CA LEU A 171 -20.86 -7.79 17.30
C LEU A 171 -21.21 -8.98 18.20
N VAL A 172 -20.23 -9.80 18.53
CA VAL A 172 -20.36 -10.99 19.37
C VAL A 172 -19.81 -10.74 20.77
N LYS A 173 -18.73 -9.97 20.88
CA LYS A 173 -18.04 -9.71 22.15
C LYS A 173 -17.27 -8.41 22.08
N ASN A 174 -17.12 -7.72 23.21
CA ASN A 174 -16.20 -6.60 23.36
C ASN A 174 -15.38 -6.73 24.65
N LYS A 175 -14.23 -6.04 24.70
CA LYS A 175 -13.35 -5.92 25.88
C LYS A 175 -12.55 -4.62 25.75
N SER A 176 -12.41 -3.86 26.83
CA SER A 176 -11.50 -2.70 26.90
C SER A 176 -10.34 -2.98 27.83
N ILE A 177 -9.18 -2.39 27.53
CA ILE A 177 -7.99 -2.41 28.38
C ILE A 177 -7.53 -0.96 28.53
N ALA A 178 -7.46 -0.46 29.76
CA ALA A 178 -6.81 0.82 30.05
C ALA A 178 -5.29 0.64 29.89
N VAL A 179 -4.66 1.54 29.16
CA VAL A 179 -3.22 1.52 28.92
C VAL A 179 -2.54 2.18 30.11
N ASN A 180 -2.03 1.39 31.06
CA ASN A 180 -1.25 1.92 32.17
C ASN A 180 0.07 2.52 31.63
N LYS A 181 0.25 3.83 31.76
CA LYS A 181 1.41 4.60 31.24
C LYS A 181 2.75 3.97 31.64
N ASN A 182 2.84 3.39 32.84
CA ASN A 182 4.05 2.75 33.36
C ASN A 182 4.44 1.48 32.58
N GLU A 183 3.48 0.72 32.05
CA GLU A 183 3.77 -0.47 31.24
C GLU A 183 4.18 -0.12 29.80
N VAL A 184 3.61 0.93 29.23
CA VAL A 184 3.98 1.41 27.89
C VAL A 184 5.40 1.98 27.90
N GLU A 185 5.78 2.74 28.93
CA GLU A 185 7.15 3.20 29.09
C GLU A 185 8.13 2.05 29.29
N LYS A 186 7.78 1.03 30.09
CA LYS A 186 8.58 -0.20 30.22
C LYS A 186 8.71 -0.94 28.88
N LYS A 187 7.64 -1.06 28.08
CA LYS A 187 7.68 -1.70 26.75
C LYS A 187 8.50 -0.89 25.75
N LYS A 188 8.36 0.45 25.72
CA LYS A 188 9.18 1.35 24.88
C LYS A 188 10.67 1.29 25.26
N LYS A 189 11.00 1.24 26.55
CA LYS A 189 12.39 1.02 27.03
C LYS A 189 12.94 -0.32 26.56
N LYS A 190 12.19 -1.42 26.76
CA LYS A 190 12.57 -2.78 26.29
C LYS A 190 12.75 -2.85 24.76
N GLU A 191 11.92 -2.17 23.98
CA GLU A 191 12.02 -2.18 22.52
C GLU A 191 13.21 -1.33 22.01
N LYS A 192 13.50 -0.19 22.66
CA LYS A 192 14.73 0.59 22.42
C LYS A 192 15.98 -0.21 22.75
N GLU A 193 15.98 -0.96 23.85
CA GLU A 193 17.09 -1.86 24.22
C GLU A 193 17.26 -3.01 23.21
N LYS A 194 16.18 -3.66 22.77
CA LYS A 194 16.25 -4.69 21.73
C LYS A 194 16.79 -4.16 20.40
N LYS A 195 16.40 -2.94 20.01
CA LYS A 195 16.93 -2.26 18.81
C LYS A 195 18.41 -1.89 18.96
N LYS A 196 18.84 -1.42 20.14
CA LYS A 196 20.27 -1.17 20.44
C LYS A 196 21.08 -2.46 20.46
N ALA A 197 20.57 -3.54 21.03
CA ALA A 197 21.22 -4.85 21.07
C ALA A 197 21.37 -5.46 19.67
N LYS A 198 20.34 -5.35 18.80
CA LYS A 198 20.44 -5.75 17.39
C LYS A 198 21.50 -4.94 16.63
N LYS A 199 21.58 -3.63 16.84
CA LYS A 199 22.62 -2.78 16.23
C LYS A 199 24.04 -3.15 16.71
N ARG A 200 24.21 -3.49 18.00
CA ARG A 200 25.50 -3.94 18.55
C ARG A 200 25.94 -5.29 17.97
N LYS A 201 25.01 -6.25 17.81
CA LYS A 201 25.29 -7.53 17.15
C LYS A 201 25.71 -7.35 15.68
N VAL A 202 24.94 -6.58 14.92
CA VAL A 202 25.26 -6.30 13.50
C VAL A 202 26.61 -5.57 13.34
N LYS A 203 27.02 -4.75 14.32
CA LYS A 203 28.33 -4.10 14.30
C LYS A 203 29.46 -5.09 14.60
N LYS A 204 29.27 -5.98 15.58
CA LYS A 204 30.24 -7.02 15.94
C LYS A 204 30.45 -8.05 14.82
N ASP A 205 29.35 -8.47 14.17
CA ASP A 205 29.39 -9.40 13.03
C ASP A 205 30.07 -8.78 11.78
N LYS A 206 30.14 -7.45 11.69
CA LYS A 206 30.87 -6.73 10.62
C LYS A 206 32.35 -6.56 10.93
N GLU A 207 32.71 -6.34 12.19
CA GLU A 207 34.11 -6.20 12.63
C GLU A 207 34.85 -7.57 12.63
N GLU A 208 34.16 -8.67 12.96
CA GLU A 208 34.73 -10.02 12.83
C GLU A 208 34.99 -10.41 11.37
N LYS A 209 34.10 -10.00 10.44
CA LYS A 209 34.28 -10.24 9.00
C LYS A 209 35.37 -9.38 8.34
N SER A 210 35.60 -8.15 8.82
CA SER A 210 36.71 -7.32 8.33
C SER A 210 38.06 -7.82 8.83
N GLY A 211 38.13 -8.31 10.08
CA GLY A 211 39.35 -8.91 10.63
C GLY A 211 39.75 -10.22 9.95
N GLU A 212 38.78 -11.06 9.55
CA GLU A 212 39.04 -12.28 8.76
C GLU A 212 39.54 -11.97 7.33
N GLN A 213 39.08 -10.86 6.73
CA GLN A 213 39.52 -10.44 5.40
C GLN A 213 40.93 -9.82 5.42
N GLU A 214 41.27 -9.04 6.43
CA GLU A 214 42.61 -8.46 6.62
C GLU A 214 43.65 -9.54 6.98
N ALA A 215 43.28 -10.53 7.80
CA ALA A 215 44.15 -11.66 8.14
C ALA A 215 44.46 -12.59 6.96
N ASN A 216 43.57 -12.68 5.96
CA ASN A 216 43.78 -13.46 4.75
C ASN A 216 44.57 -12.71 3.66
N GLN A 217 44.64 -11.38 3.70
CA GLN A 217 45.45 -10.58 2.76
C GLN A 217 46.94 -10.49 3.14
N GLN A 218 47.31 -10.82 4.39
CA GLN A 218 48.71 -10.85 4.84
C GLN A 218 49.41 -12.21 4.66
N LYS A 219 48.73 -13.19 4.06
CA LYS A 219 49.26 -14.56 3.82
C LYS A 219 49.58 -14.85 2.34
N ILE A 220 49.71 -13.82 1.51
CA ILE A 220 50.14 -13.93 0.10
C ILE A 220 51.45 -13.16 -0.08
#